data_AF-A0A7X7K2F2-F1
#
_entry.id   AF-A0A7X7K2F2-F1
#
_cell.length_a   1.000
_cell.length_b   1.000
_cell.length_c   1.000
_cell.angle_alpha   90.00
_cell.angle_beta   90.00
_cell.angle_gamma   90.00
#
_symmetry.space_group_name_H-M   'P 1'
#
loop_
_entity.id
_entity.type
_entity.pdbx_description
1 polymer ?
#
loop_
_entity_poly.entity_id
_entity_poly.type
_entity_poly.pdbx_seq_one_letter_code
_entity_poly.pdbx_strand_id
1 'polypeptide(L)'
;MERMTPRERMLIAMTNGQPDRVPVAPDISNMIPAKLTSKPFWEIYYFGDPPLWKAYIDAVKHFGIDGWFIYGDMQFQYPGDRYAAIEDMHKTNERWVVRRRGRVDGCRYTSETTYYIADPPTATGKPVHDLETEWDLVEKLLAPPVGCNPSLLGVQRQALGDLGVLGVGVGYPGFQSWFGLFTGEVMDLSVWYYEKPELI
;
A
#
# COMPACT_ATOMS: atom_id res chain seq x y z
N MET A 1 -22.22 2.36 32.60
CA MET A 1 -21.31 3.18 31.77
C MET A 1 -22.00 3.43 30.44
N GLU A 2 -21.89 4.64 29.92
CA GLU A 2 -22.36 4.99 28.58
C GLU A 2 -21.55 4.19 27.54
N ARG A 3 -22.20 3.72 26.47
CA ARG A 3 -21.56 2.88 25.46
C ARG A 3 -20.71 3.75 24.54
N MET A 4 -19.41 3.50 24.48
CA MET A 4 -18.50 4.24 23.62
C MET A 4 -18.67 3.81 22.16
N THR A 5 -18.44 4.73 21.23
CA THR A 5 -18.25 4.36 19.82
C THR A 5 -16.96 3.55 19.65
N PRO A 6 -16.83 2.75 18.56
CA PRO A 6 -15.57 2.10 18.22
C PRO A 6 -14.37 3.05 18.20
N ARG A 7 -14.53 4.23 17.59
CA ARG A 7 -13.49 5.26 17.54
C ARG A 7 -13.04 5.70 18.93
N GLU A 8 -13.97 6.07 19.80
CA GLU A 8 -13.65 6.50 21.17
C GLU A 8 -12.99 5.38 21.98
N ARG A 9 -13.52 4.15 21.89
CA ARG A 9 -12.99 2.97 22.56
C ARG A 9 -11.52 2.73 22.20
N MET A 10 -11.21 2.77 20.90
CA MET A 10 -9.85 2.59 20.41
C MET A 10 -8.92 3.71 20.85
N LEU A 11 -9.33 4.99 20.71
CA LEU A 11 -8.50 6.12 21.10
C LEU A 11 -8.17 6.11 22.59
N ILE A 12 -9.16 5.87 23.45
CA ILE A 12 -8.97 5.78 24.90
C ILE A 12 -8.00 4.66 25.25
N ALA A 13 -8.15 3.47 24.64
CA ALA A 13 -7.24 2.35 24.85
C ALA A 13 -5.80 2.68 24.41
N MET A 14 -5.61 3.30 23.24
CA MET A 14 -4.29 3.68 22.73
C MET A 14 -3.59 4.74 23.58
N THR A 15 -4.34 5.57 24.31
CA THR A 15 -3.80 6.57 25.22
C THR A 15 -3.73 6.11 26.68
N ASN A 16 -3.69 4.79 26.93
CA ASN A 16 -3.62 4.17 28.26
C ASN A 16 -4.79 4.52 29.21
N GLY A 17 -5.96 4.84 28.66
CA GLY A 17 -7.19 5.05 29.43
C GLY A 17 -7.95 3.76 29.71
N GLN A 18 -9.17 3.89 30.27
CA GLN A 18 -10.08 2.78 30.54
C GLN A 18 -11.31 2.87 29.63
N PRO A 19 -11.34 2.13 28.51
CA PRO A 19 -12.51 2.08 27.63
C PRO A 19 -13.66 1.31 28.28
N ASP A 20 -14.86 1.41 27.71
CA ASP A 20 -16.05 0.66 28.15
C ASP A 20 -15.89 -0.87 28.04
N ARG A 21 -15.02 -1.33 27.14
CA ARG A 21 -14.52 -2.71 26.98
C ARG A 21 -13.22 -2.71 26.17
N VAL A 22 -12.52 -3.85 26.15
CA VAL A 22 -11.34 -4.03 25.29
C VAL A 22 -11.74 -3.87 23.80
N PRO A 23 -11.08 -3.00 23.03
CA PRO A 23 -11.32 -2.89 21.59
C PRO A 23 -10.85 -4.15 20.85
N VAL A 24 -11.56 -4.52 19.79
CA VAL A 24 -11.28 -5.71 18.97
C VAL A 24 -11.06 -5.26 17.53
N ALA A 25 -9.80 -5.27 17.09
CA ALA A 25 -9.39 -4.89 15.74
C ALA A 25 -8.43 -5.96 15.18
N PRO A 26 -8.93 -7.15 14.79
CA PRO A 26 -8.07 -8.18 14.21
C PRO A 26 -7.42 -7.69 12.91
N ASP A 27 -6.21 -8.18 12.62
CA ASP A 27 -5.54 -7.91 11.35
C ASP A 27 -6.23 -8.67 10.21
N ILE A 28 -7.26 -8.04 9.64
CA ILE A 28 -7.97 -8.53 8.46
C ILE A 28 -7.35 -8.01 7.15
N SER A 29 -6.42 -7.06 7.27
CA SER A 29 -5.69 -6.36 6.21
C SER A 29 -6.51 -6.20 4.93
N ASN A 30 -6.03 -6.76 3.81
CA ASN A 30 -6.56 -6.61 2.46
C ASN A 30 -7.31 -7.87 1.96
N MET A 31 -6.85 -9.06 2.34
CA MET A 31 -7.40 -10.33 1.84
C MET A 31 -8.83 -10.59 2.30
N ILE A 32 -9.14 -10.36 3.58
CA ILE A 32 -10.48 -10.62 4.12
C ILE A 32 -11.50 -9.63 3.52
N PRO A 33 -11.26 -8.30 3.51
CA PRO A 33 -12.11 -7.37 2.79
C PRO A 33 -12.31 -7.73 1.31
N ALA A 34 -11.23 -8.10 0.61
CA ALA A 34 -11.31 -8.46 -0.80
C ALA A 34 -12.21 -9.69 -1.02
N LYS A 35 -12.01 -10.74 -0.22
CA LYS A 35 -12.79 -11.97 -0.28
C LYS A 35 -14.28 -11.74 0.00
N LEU A 36 -14.62 -10.86 0.95
CA LEU A 36 -16.01 -10.53 1.27
C LEU A 36 -16.78 -9.89 0.12
N THR A 37 -16.11 -9.25 -0.85
CA THR A 37 -16.78 -8.70 -2.03
C THR A 37 -17.32 -9.78 -2.97
N SER A 38 -16.87 -11.03 -2.83
CA SER A 38 -17.15 -12.14 -3.76
C SER A 38 -16.72 -11.87 -5.21
N LYS A 39 -15.90 -10.84 -5.44
CA LYS A 39 -15.29 -10.55 -6.74
C LYS A 39 -13.89 -11.20 -6.82
N PRO A 40 -13.40 -11.50 -8.03
CA PRO A 40 -11.97 -11.77 -8.24
C PRO A 40 -11.12 -10.64 -7.67
N PHE A 41 -9.99 -10.96 -7.05
CA PHE A 41 -9.14 -9.99 -6.38
C PHE A 41 -8.62 -8.91 -7.33
N TRP A 42 -8.36 -9.22 -8.60
CA TRP A 42 -7.97 -8.21 -9.59
C TRP A 42 -9.04 -7.12 -9.84
N GLU A 43 -10.35 -7.39 -9.61
CA GLU A 43 -11.40 -6.37 -9.67
C GLU A 43 -11.18 -5.28 -8.62
N ILE A 44 -10.60 -5.65 -7.49
CA ILE A 44 -10.34 -4.73 -6.38
C ILE A 44 -8.96 -4.09 -6.54
N TYR A 45 -7.91 -4.88 -6.79
CA TYR A 45 -6.53 -4.37 -6.79
C TYR A 45 -6.15 -3.63 -8.07
N TYR A 46 -6.67 -4.04 -9.23
CA TYR A 46 -6.36 -3.39 -10.49
C TYR A 46 -7.41 -2.33 -10.85
N PHE A 47 -8.69 -2.70 -10.78
CA PHE A 47 -9.77 -1.82 -11.22
C PHE A 47 -10.32 -0.92 -10.11
N GLY A 48 -10.03 -1.21 -8.83
CA GLY A 48 -10.55 -0.44 -7.72
C GLY A 48 -12.07 -0.51 -7.59
N ASP A 49 -12.68 -1.67 -7.89
CA ASP A 49 -14.13 -1.87 -7.88
C ASP A 49 -14.57 -2.99 -6.91
N PRO A 50 -14.95 -2.67 -5.65
CA PRO A 50 -14.83 -1.36 -5.01
C PRO A 50 -13.37 -1.05 -4.65
N PRO A 51 -13.03 0.21 -4.33
CA PRO A 51 -11.73 0.52 -3.76
C PRO A 51 -11.53 -0.28 -2.47
N LEU A 52 -10.33 -0.81 -2.27
CA LEU A 52 -10.02 -1.69 -1.13
C LEU A 52 -10.40 -1.08 0.23
N TRP A 53 -10.21 0.23 0.39
CA TRP A 53 -10.56 0.95 1.61
C TRP A 53 -12.08 0.96 1.91
N LYS A 54 -12.93 0.92 0.89
CA LYS A 54 -14.38 0.75 1.06
C LYS A 54 -14.72 -0.68 1.45
N ALA A 55 -14.12 -1.66 0.77
CA ALA A 55 -14.28 -3.08 1.13
C ALA A 55 -13.88 -3.31 2.60
N TYR A 56 -12.82 -2.64 3.09
CA TYR A 56 -12.41 -2.71 4.48
C TYR A 56 -13.47 -2.15 5.43
N ILE A 57 -14.03 -0.97 5.14
CA ILE A 57 -15.12 -0.39 5.96
C ILE A 57 -16.33 -1.33 6.00
N ASP A 58 -16.67 -1.95 4.88
CA ASP A 58 -17.77 -2.91 4.83
C ASP A 58 -17.47 -4.19 5.61
N ALA A 59 -16.21 -4.66 5.63
CA ALA A 59 -15.77 -5.74 6.49
C ALA A 59 -15.87 -5.38 7.99
N VAL A 60 -15.47 -4.15 8.37
CA VAL A 60 -15.62 -3.64 9.75
C VAL A 60 -17.08 -3.68 10.19
N LYS A 61 -18.00 -3.22 9.34
CA LYS A 61 -19.45 -3.28 9.59
C LYS A 61 -19.95 -4.72 9.68
N HIS A 62 -19.51 -5.59 8.77
CA HIS A 62 -19.94 -6.99 8.71
C HIS A 62 -19.60 -7.76 9.99
N PHE A 63 -18.38 -7.59 10.52
CA PHE A 63 -17.94 -8.29 11.72
C PHE A 63 -18.28 -7.54 13.03
N GLY A 64 -18.70 -6.27 12.96
CA GLY A 64 -18.98 -5.47 14.15
C GLY A 64 -17.75 -5.21 15.02
N ILE A 65 -16.58 -5.11 14.40
CA ILE A 65 -15.28 -4.89 15.04
C ILE A 65 -14.97 -3.39 15.17
N ASP A 66 -13.94 -3.06 15.94
CA ASP A 66 -13.40 -1.70 16.03
C ASP A 66 -12.37 -1.49 14.91
N GLY A 67 -12.64 -0.56 14.00
CA GLY A 67 -11.85 -0.38 12.78
C GLY A 67 -10.45 0.20 13.02
N TRP A 68 -9.41 -0.52 12.62
CA TRP A 68 -8.05 -0.03 12.49
C TRP A 68 -7.77 0.34 11.02
N PHE A 69 -8.24 1.51 10.57
CA PHE A 69 -8.21 1.89 9.16
C PHE A 69 -6.82 2.37 8.74
N ILE A 70 -6.07 1.56 7.99
CA ILE A 70 -4.69 1.87 7.52
C ILE A 70 -4.61 2.35 6.06
N TYR A 71 -5.75 2.58 5.43
CA TYR A 71 -5.83 2.95 4.01
C TYR A 71 -5.86 4.47 3.78
N GLY A 72 -5.55 5.27 4.80
CA GLY A 72 -5.54 6.73 4.70
C GLY A 72 -4.55 7.20 3.64
N ASP A 73 -5.05 7.88 2.60
CA ASP A 73 -4.26 8.30 1.45
C ASP A 73 -4.09 9.82 1.41
N MET A 74 -2.84 10.27 1.61
CA MET A 74 -2.44 11.67 1.55
C MET A 74 -2.26 12.19 0.12
N GLN A 75 -2.28 11.30 -0.87
CA GLN A 75 -1.99 11.57 -2.28
C GLN A 75 -0.71 12.42 -2.42
N PHE A 76 0.39 11.88 -1.88
CA PHE A 76 1.69 12.52 -1.92
C PHE A 76 2.10 12.82 -3.37
N GLN A 77 2.68 13.99 -3.57
CA GLN A 77 3.19 14.45 -4.85
C GLN A 77 4.70 14.37 -4.81
N TYR A 78 5.29 13.80 -5.85
CA TYR A 78 6.71 13.55 -5.94
C TYR A 78 7.34 14.46 -7.00
N PRO A 79 8.63 14.82 -6.84
CA PRO A 79 9.32 15.64 -7.84
C PRO A 79 9.51 14.86 -9.14
N GLY A 80 9.73 15.62 -10.21
CA GLY A 80 10.10 15.11 -11.52
C GLY A 80 8.93 14.72 -12.40
N ASP A 81 9.20 14.63 -13.70
CA ASP A 81 8.27 14.13 -14.71
C ASP A 81 8.17 12.61 -14.57
N ARG A 82 7.01 12.13 -14.12
CA ARG A 82 6.72 10.71 -13.93
C ARG A 82 5.69 10.24 -14.94
N TYR A 83 6.02 9.16 -15.62
CA TYR A 83 5.15 8.54 -16.62
C TYR A 83 5.21 7.03 -16.48
N ALA A 84 4.06 6.38 -16.60
CA ALA A 84 3.96 4.94 -16.75
C ALA A 84 2.82 4.60 -17.71
N ALA A 85 3.03 3.60 -18.56
CA ALA A 85 2.00 3.05 -19.44
C ALA A 85 2.10 1.54 -19.48
N ILE A 86 0.96 0.91 -19.75
CA ILE A 86 0.90 -0.53 -20.02
C ILE A 86 1.71 -0.79 -21.28
N GLU A 87 2.69 -1.67 -21.16
CA GLU A 87 3.48 -2.16 -22.27
C GLU A 87 2.86 -3.43 -22.84
N ASP A 88 2.51 -4.36 -21.95
CA ASP A 88 1.92 -5.64 -22.29
C ASP A 88 0.98 -6.10 -21.18
N MET A 89 -0.01 -6.91 -21.55
CA MET A 89 -0.96 -7.51 -20.64
C MET A 89 -1.32 -8.92 -21.09
N HIS A 90 -1.30 -9.85 -20.15
CA HIS A 90 -1.71 -11.23 -20.38
C HIS A 90 -2.59 -11.74 -19.26
N LYS A 91 -3.83 -12.14 -19.58
CA LYS A 91 -4.82 -12.66 -18.62
C LYS A 91 -5.11 -14.13 -18.89
N THR A 92 -5.08 -14.93 -17.83
CA THR A 92 -5.56 -16.31 -17.79
C THR A 92 -6.77 -16.43 -16.87
N ASN A 93 -7.28 -17.64 -16.68
CA ASN A 93 -8.35 -17.91 -15.72
C ASN A 93 -7.92 -17.70 -14.25
N GLU A 94 -6.62 -17.74 -13.95
CA GLU A 94 -6.09 -17.71 -12.58
C GLU A 94 -5.41 -16.39 -12.23
N ARG A 95 -4.87 -15.68 -13.23
CA ARG A 95 -4.08 -14.48 -13.01
C ARG A 95 -4.09 -13.53 -14.19
N TRP A 96 -3.77 -12.29 -13.91
CA TRP A 96 -3.53 -11.25 -14.88
C TRP A 96 -2.15 -10.64 -14.64
N VAL A 97 -1.28 -10.76 -15.63
CA VAL A 97 0.07 -10.20 -15.60
C VAL A 97 0.05 -8.90 -16.38
N VAL A 98 0.51 -7.81 -15.75
CA VAL A 98 0.56 -6.49 -16.38
C VAL A 98 1.98 -5.96 -16.31
N ARG A 99 2.58 -5.78 -17.48
CA ARG A 99 3.89 -5.13 -17.63
C ARG A 99 3.70 -3.66 -17.97
N ARG A 100 4.45 -2.81 -17.30
CA ARG A 100 4.48 -1.37 -17.55
C ARG A 100 5.88 -0.95 -17.95
N ARG A 101 5.92 0.00 -18.90
CA ARG A 101 7.11 0.81 -19.17
C ARG A 101 6.90 2.18 -18.55
N GLY A 102 7.92 2.71 -17.93
CA GLY A 102 7.86 4.02 -17.28
C GLY A 102 9.09 4.86 -17.50
N ARG A 103 8.98 6.12 -17.07
CA ARG A 103 10.06 7.10 -17.08
C ARG A 103 9.93 8.03 -15.87
N VAL A 104 11.04 8.30 -15.20
CA VAL A 104 11.18 9.35 -14.17
C VAL A 104 12.37 10.23 -14.52
N ASP A 105 12.15 11.51 -14.80
CA ASP A 105 13.19 12.48 -15.18
C ASP A 105 14.23 11.90 -16.16
N GLY A 106 13.73 11.37 -17.27
CA GLY A 106 14.56 10.77 -18.32
C GLY A 106 14.96 9.30 -18.11
N CYS A 107 15.04 8.81 -16.86
CA CYS A 107 15.39 7.43 -16.55
C CYS A 107 14.25 6.50 -16.91
N ARG A 108 14.50 5.53 -17.79
CA ARG A 108 13.51 4.54 -18.21
C ARG A 108 13.53 3.36 -17.25
N TYR A 109 12.38 2.73 -17.07
CA TYR A 109 12.27 1.50 -16.30
C TYR A 109 11.13 0.63 -16.84
N THR A 110 11.14 -0.65 -16.47
CA THR A 110 10.01 -1.56 -16.68
C THR A 110 9.64 -2.21 -15.36
N SER A 111 8.35 -2.47 -15.15
CA SER A 111 7.89 -3.21 -13.97
C SER A 111 6.78 -4.18 -14.37
N GLU A 112 6.62 -5.24 -13.57
CA GLU A 112 5.59 -6.23 -13.80
C GLU A 112 4.88 -6.58 -12.49
N THR A 113 3.56 -6.65 -12.56
CA THR A 113 2.73 -7.06 -11.43
C THR A 113 1.80 -8.18 -11.88
N THR A 114 1.78 -9.26 -11.12
CA THR A 114 0.84 -10.37 -11.28
C THR A 114 -0.31 -10.18 -10.29
N TYR A 115 -1.53 -10.07 -10.81
CA TYR A 115 -2.77 -10.00 -10.06
C TYR A 115 -3.46 -11.36 -10.10
N TYR A 116 -3.65 -11.99 -8.95
CA TYR A 116 -4.27 -13.32 -8.87
C TYR A 116 -5.79 -13.22 -8.71
N ILE A 117 -6.49 -14.32 -9.00
CA ILE A 117 -7.95 -14.39 -8.85
C ILE A 117 -8.39 -14.28 -7.38
N ALA A 118 -7.59 -14.79 -6.44
CA ALA A 118 -7.97 -14.92 -5.03
C ALA A 118 -6.86 -14.56 -4.03
N ASP A 119 -5.77 -13.92 -4.51
CA ASP A 119 -4.63 -13.51 -3.70
C ASP A 119 -4.18 -12.07 -4.03
N PRO A 120 -3.56 -11.35 -3.08
CA PRO A 120 -3.01 -10.01 -3.34
C PRO A 120 -2.01 -9.99 -4.49
N PRO A 121 -1.84 -8.84 -5.17
CA PRO A 121 -0.90 -8.73 -6.27
C PRO A 121 0.56 -8.86 -5.81
N THR A 122 1.39 -9.46 -6.66
CA THR A 122 2.83 -9.61 -6.44
C THR A 122 3.61 -8.88 -7.51
N ALA A 123 4.60 -8.08 -7.11
CA ALA A 123 5.57 -7.50 -8.03
C ALA A 123 6.52 -8.60 -8.56
N THR A 124 6.29 -9.06 -9.78
CA THR A 124 7.04 -10.12 -10.46
C THR A 124 8.17 -9.60 -11.35
N GLY A 125 8.20 -8.29 -11.62
CA GLY A 125 9.29 -7.60 -12.29
C GLY A 125 9.55 -6.26 -11.63
N LYS A 126 10.81 -5.99 -11.30
CA LYS A 126 11.24 -4.82 -10.52
C LYS A 126 11.68 -3.68 -11.44
N PRO A 127 11.48 -2.41 -11.05
CA PRO A 127 11.90 -1.27 -11.86
C PRO A 127 13.41 -1.13 -12.00
N VAL A 128 14.18 -1.57 -11.01
CA VAL A 128 15.65 -1.53 -11.02
C VAL A 128 16.21 -2.94 -11.17
N HIS A 129 16.97 -3.18 -12.23
CA HIS A 129 17.56 -4.47 -12.55
C HIS A 129 19.02 -4.56 -12.10
N ASP A 130 19.72 -3.43 -12.14
CA ASP A 130 21.12 -3.31 -11.74
C ASP A 130 21.31 -2.00 -10.95
N LEU A 131 21.45 -2.13 -9.64
CA LEU A 131 21.60 -1.00 -8.73
C LEU A 131 22.82 -0.12 -9.05
N GLU A 132 23.93 -0.70 -9.52
CA GLU A 132 25.17 0.05 -9.77
C GLU A 132 25.01 0.96 -10.99
N THR A 133 24.41 0.43 -12.05
CA THR A 133 24.26 1.17 -13.31
C THR A 133 22.99 2.02 -13.36
N GLU A 134 22.02 1.74 -12.50
CA GLU A 134 20.72 2.44 -12.45
C GLU A 134 20.51 3.27 -11.17
N TRP A 135 21.59 3.67 -10.48
CA TRP A 135 21.50 4.47 -9.26
C TRP A 135 20.71 5.78 -9.44
N ASP A 136 20.91 6.48 -10.56
CA ASP A 136 20.13 7.69 -10.90
C ASP A 136 18.61 7.44 -10.87
N LEU A 137 18.16 6.24 -11.27
CA LEU A 137 16.75 5.85 -11.20
C LEU A 137 16.32 5.60 -9.75
N VAL A 138 17.17 4.96 -8.94
CA VAL A 138 16.92 4.71 -7.51
C VAL A 138 16.70 6.02 -6.76
N GLU A 139 17.61 6.99 -6.89
CA GLU A 139 17.52 8.30 -6.23
C GLU A 139 16.20 9.01 -6.57
N LYS A 140 15.81 8.95 -7.85
CA LYS A 140 14.57 9.55 -8.33
C LYS A 140 13.32 8.81 -7.82
N LEU A 141 13.35 7.48 -7.74
CA LEU A 141 12.24 6.68 -7.22
C LEU A 141 12.06 6.88 -5.70
N LEU A 142 13.15 7.07 -4.96
CA LEU A 142 13.16 7.29 -3.51
C LEU A 142 13.10 8.77 -3.10
N ALA A 143 13.04 9.70 -4.06
CA ALA A 143 12.95 11.13 -3.78
C ALA A 143 11.78 11.45 -2.83
N PRO A 144 11.99 12.30 -1.81
CA PRO A 144 10.94 12.65 -0.87
C PRO A 144 9.77 13.37 -1.57
N PRO A 145 8.54 13.25 -1.06
CA PRO A 145 7.43 14.00 -1.61
C PRO A 145 7.63 15.51 -1.44
N VAL A 146 7.25 16.28 -2.45
CA VAL A 146 7.29 17.76 -2.49
C VAL A 146 5.96 18.41 -2.14
N GLY A 147 4.90 17.61 -1.99
CA GLY A 147 3.56 18.08 -1.67
C GLY A 147 2.61 16.93 -1.34
N CYS A 148 1.37 17.27 -1.01
CA CYS A 148 0.30 16.30 -0.82
C CYS A 148 -1.06 16.92 -1.16
N ASN A 149 -2.02 16.08 -1.54
CA ASN A 149 -3.42 16.47 -1.72
C ASN A 149 -4.32 15.54 -0.89
N PRO A 150 -4.62 15.88 0.38
CA PRO A 150 -5.36 14.99 1.28
C PRO A 150 -6.89 14.97 0.99
N SER A 151 -7.33 15.31 -0.22
CA SER A 151 -8.75 15.33 -0.58
C SER A 151 -9.40 13.95 -0.41
N LEU A 152 -8.73 12.89 -0.87
CA LEU A 152 -9.22 11.52 -0.68
C LEU A 152 -9.25 11.12 0.81
N LEU A 153 -8.27 11.54 1.60
CA LEU A 153 -8.27 11.31 3.05
C LEU A 153 -9.53 11.87 3.72
N GLY A 154 -9.99 13.05 3.30
CA GLY A 154 -11.22 13.65 3.79
C GLY A 154 -12.44 12.76 3.54
N VAL A 155 -12.56 12.22 2.31
CA VAL A 155 -13.62 11.28 1.92
C VAL A 155 -13.53 9.98 2.73
N GLN A 156 -12.33 9.44 2.90
CA GLN A 156 -12.09 8.22 3.68
C GLN A 156 -12.46 8.42 5.16
N ARG A 157 -12.08 9.55 5.74
CA ARG A 157 -12.41 9.92 7.13
C ARG A 157 -13.91 10.01 7.32
N GLN A 158 -14.62 10.67 6.41
CA GLN A 158 -16.07 10.80 6.47
C GLN A 158 -16.76 9.44 6.34
N ALA A 159 -16.28 8.58 5.44
CA ALA A 159 -16.83 7.25 5.23
C ALA A 159 -16.61 6.30 6.41
N LEU A 160 -15.46 6.42 7.10
CA LEU A 160 -15.17 5.65 8.31
C LEU A 160 -16.04 6.12 9.49
N GLY A 161 -16.19 7.44 9.67
CA GLY A 161 -16.94 8.02 10.79
C GLY A 161 -16.44 7.49 12.14
N ASP A 162 -17.37 7.01 12.96
CA ASP A 162 -17.08 6.49 14.30
C ASP A 162 -16.81 4.97 14.32
N LEU A 163 -16.74 4.32 13.15
CA LEU A 163 -16.50 2.88 13.04
C LEU A 163 -15.08 2.47 13.45
N GLY A 164 -14.15 3.42 13.64
CA GLY A 164 -12.78 3.11 14.02
C GLY A 164 -11.87 4.32 14.02
N VAL A 165 -10.58 4.05 14.23
CA VAL A 165 -9.51 5.06 14.09
C VAL A 165 -8.99 5.10 12.66
N LEU A 166 -8.71 6.31 12.19
CA LEU A 166 -8.10 6.54 10.89
C LEU A 166 -6.58 6.69 11.05
N GLY A 167 -5.83 5.81 10.39
CA GLY A 167 -4.40 5.88 10.23
C GLY A 167 -4.01 6.29 8.82
N VAL A 168 -2.86 6.94 8.72
CA VAL A 168 -2.18 7.29 7.47
C VAL A 168 -0.83 6.61 7.47
N GLY A 169 -0.48 5.95 6.37
CA GLY A 169 0.86 5.40 6.17
C GLY A 169 1.85 6.53 5.91
N VAL A 170 2.89 6.63 6.73
CA VAL A 170 4.03 7.52 6.49
C VAL A 170 5.25 6.63 6.21
N GLY A 171 5.84 6.79 5.04
CA GLY A 171 7.08 6.10 4.69
C GLY A 171 8.21 6.59 5.59
N TYR A 172 8.85 5.68 6.32
CA TYR A 172 10.09 5.96 7.05
C TYR A 172 11.28 5.50 6.21
N PRO A 173 12.41 6.23 6.17
CA PRO A 173 13.62 5.76 5.51
C PRO A 173 14.12 4.44 6.10
N GLY A 174 14.50 3.48 5.26
CA GLY A 174 15.10 2.22 5.71
C GLY A 174 14.97 1.11 4.69
N PHE A 175 15.48 -0.08 5.01
CA PHE A 175 15.50 -1.22 4.11
C PHE A 175 14.11 -1.64 3.60
N GLN A 176 13.05 -1.41 4.39
CA GLN A 176 11.67 -1.66 3.96
C GLN A 176 11.27 -0.90 2.68
N SER A 177 11.86 0.28 2.42
CA SER A 177 11.57 1.09 1.23
C SER A 177 12.13 0.48 -0.06
N TRP A 178 13.03 -0.49 0.06
CA TRP A 178 13.67 -1.17 -1.07
C TRP A 178 12.90 -2.42 -1.50
N PHE A 179 11.92 -2.85 -0.70
CA PHE A 179 11.12 -4.04 -1.01
C PHE A 179 10.36 -3.84 -2.32
N GLY A 180 10.64 -4.71 -3.29
CA GLY A 180 10.05 -4.63 -4.63
C GLY A 180 10.59 -3.50 -5.51
N LEU A 181 11.66 -2.81 -5.11
CA LEU A 181 12.32 -1.78 -5.92
C LEU A 181 13.33 -2.38 -6.91
N PHE A 182 14.11 -3.38 -6.49
CA PHE A 182 15.22 -3.89 -7.29
C PHE A 182 15.35 -5.41 -7.28
N THR A 183 15.99 -5.95 -8.30
CA THR A 183 16.30 -7.38 -8.42
C THR A 183 17.42 -7.77 -7.44
N GLY A 184 17.13 -8.70 -6.54
CA GLY A 184 18.02 -9.10 -5.43
C GLY A 184 17.40 -8.86 -4.05
N GLU A 185 16.46 -7.90 -3.97
CA GLU A 185 15.68 -7.55 -2.78
C GLU A 185 16.55 -7.21 -1.54
N VAL A 186 15.91 -6.90 -0.42
CA VAL A 186 16.58 -6.44 0.82
C VAL A 186 17.72 -7.34 1.31
N MET A 187 17.67 -8.65 1.02
CA MET A 187 18.73 -9.58 1.41
C MET A 187 20.07 -9.24 0.76
N ASP A 188 20.07 -8.89 -0.52
CA ASP A 188 21.29 -8.54 -1.23
C ASP A 188 21.85 -7.19 -0.75
N LEU A 189 20.99 -6.23 -0.38
CA LEU A 189 21.44 -4.98 0.26
C LEU A 189 22.17 -5.25 1.58
N SER A 190 21.71 -6.23 2.36
CA SER A 190 22.36 -6.55 3.64
C SER A 190 23.77 -7.08 3.45
N VAL A 191 24.04 -7.80 2.36
CA VAL A 191 25.39 -8.27 1.99
C VAL A 191 26.22 -7.11 1.45
N TRP A 192 25.65 -6.32 0.55
CA TRP A 192 26.33 -5.18 -0.06
C TRP A 192 26.69 -4.09 0.96
N TYR A 193 25.92 -3.92 2.04
CA TYR A 193 26.28 -3.02 3.13
C TYR A 193 27.66 -3.36 3.73
N TYR A 194 28.09 -4.62 3.66
CA TYR A 194 29.43 -5.05 4.06
C TYR A 194 30.43 -5.08 2.91
N GLU A 195 30.03 -5.52 1.73
CA GLU A 195 30.95 -5.78 0.60
C GLU A 195 31.18 -4.55 -0.31
N LYS A 196 30.20 -3.66 -0.38
CA LYS A 196 30.12 -2.49 -1.27
C LYS A 196 29.51 -1.27 -0.55
N PRO A 197 30.02 -0.87 0.64
CA PRO A 197 29.42 0.19 1.44
C PRO A 197 29.38 1.55 0.75
N GLU A 198 30.20 1.76 -0.28
CA GLU A 198 30.20 2.98 -1.10
C GLU A 198 28.99 3.11 -2.03
N LEU A 199 28.22 2.04 -2.21
CA LEU A 199 27.03 1.97 -3.07
C LEU A 199 25.70 2.04 -2.30
N ILE A 200 25.71 2.19 -0.97
CA ILE A 200 24.51 2.24 -0.11
C ILE A 200 24.54 3.41 0.86
#